data_AF-A0A2D6E2J5-F1
#
_entry.id   AF-A0A2D6E2J5-F1
#
_cell.length_a   1.000
_cell.length_b   1.000
_cell.length_c   1.000
_cell.angle_alpha   90.00
_cell.angle_beta   90.00
_cell.angle_gamma   90.00
#
_symmetry.space_group_name_H-M   'P 1'
#
loop_
_entity.id
_entity.type
_entity.pdbx_description
1 polymer ?
#
loop_
_entity_poly.entity_id
_entity_poly.type
_entity_poly.pdbx_seq_one_letter_code
_entity_poly.pdbx_strand_id
1 'polypeptide(L)'
;MSIVRKGSQILPPTKYEIQLLQKARDVEEYLSNKEPMQSDKLKVRLLNENYLEPKCSFCGLTRWLDGEMPLQLDHKDGNKENNNLGNLRLLCPNCHALTPQYRLKNEHKGDTYSNRDNPNGNRA
;
A
#
# COMPACT_ATOMS: atom_id res chain seq x y z
N MET A 1 47.87 10.00 -13.89
CA MET A 1 47.04 11.00 -13.17
C MET A 1 45.92 10.26 -12.48
N SER A 2 45.91 10.22 -11.15
CA SER A 2 44.92 9.44 -10.37
C SER A 2 43.96 10.38 -9.67
N ILE A 3 42.72 10.46 -10.16
CA ILE A 3 41.66 11.28 -9.55
C ILE A 3 41.10 10.51 -8.36
N VAL A 4 41.57 10.84 -7.15
CA VAL A 4 40.98 10.33 -5.91
C VAL A 4 39.61 10.97 -5.73
N ARG A 5 38.55 10.17 -5.83
CA ARG A 5 37.18 10.62 -5.51
C ARG A 5 37.12 10.92 -4.01
N LYS A 6 37.06 12.21 -3.64
CA LYS A 6 36.75 12.61 -2.25
C LYS A 6 35.40 12.00 -1.87
N GLY A 7 35.37 11.24 -0.78
CA GLY A 7 34.12 10.69 -0.25
C GLY A 7 33.18 11.83 0.11
N SER A 8 31.92 11.72 -0.32
CA SER A 8 30.87 12.66 0.07
C SER A 8 30.71 12.61 1.58
N GLN A 9 31.09 13.69 2.27
CA GLN A 9 30.86 13.82 3.70
C GLN A 9 29.34 13.90 3.92
N ILE A 10 28.78 12.86 4.55
CA ILE A 10 27.39 12.89 4.99
C ILE A 10 27.32 13.90 6.13
N LEU A 11 26.68 15.04 5.87
CA LEU A 11 26.47 16.05 6.89
C LEU A 11 25.51 15.51 7.96
N PRO A 12 25.74 15.78 9.26
CA PRO A 12 24.82 15.38 10.30
C PRO A 12 23.47 16.12 10.12
N PRO A 13 22.33 15.46 10.40
CA PRO A 13 21.02 16.07 10.22
C PRO A 13 20.84 17.28 11.13
N THR A 14 20.17 18.30 10.60
CA THR A 14 19.83 19.53 11.33
C THR A 14 18.85 19.26 12.46
N LYS A 15 18.77 20.20 13.42
CA LYS A 15 17.79 20.14 14.52
C LYS A 15 16.33 20.03 14.02
N TYR A 16 16.02 20.63 12.87
CA TYR A 16 14.69 20.53 12.24
C TYR A 16 14.44 19.13 11.65
N GLU A 17 15.43 18.55 10.97
CA GLU A 17 15.33 17.17 10.46
C GLU A 17 15.21 16.15 11.61
N ILE A 18 15.99 16.32 12.69
CA ILE A 18 15.87 15.51 13.92
C ILE A 18 14.45 15.63 14.52
N GLN A 19 13.89 16.84 14.58
CA GLN A 19 12.53 17.06 15.10
C GLN A 19 11.43 16.50 14.19
N LEU A 20 11.67 16.43 12.86
CA LEU A 20 10.79 15.76 11.91
C LEU A 20 10.84 14.24 12.05
N LEU A 21 12.03 13.66 12.20
CA LEU A 21 12.24 12.24 12.48
C LEU A 21 11.52 11.82 13.78
N GLN A 22 11.60 12.64 14.83
CA GLN A 22 10.93 12.40 16.12
C GLN A 22 9.39 12.49 16.08
N LYS A 23 8.79 13.09 15.03
CA LYS A 23 7.33 13.16 14.86
C LYS A 23 6.75 12.00 14.06
N ALA A 24 7.56 11.31 13.27
CA ALA A 24 7.14 10.08 12.63
C ALA A 24 7.10 8.96 13.67
N ARG A 25 5.90 8.39 13.91
CA ARG A 25 5.80 7.12 14.65
C ARG A 25 6.46 6.00 13.86
N ASP A 26 6.87 4.96 14.57
CA ASP A 26 7.42 3.77 13.95
C ASP A 26 6.36 3.10 13.04
N VAL A 27 6.78 2.62 11.88
CA VAL A 27 5.90 1.92 10.94
C VAL A 27 5.33 0.63 11.56
N GLU A 28 6.09 0.00 12.46
CA GLU A 28 5.67 -1.20 13.18
C GLU A 28 4.51 -0.96 14.14
N GLU A 29 4.29 0.27 14.64
CA GLU A 29 3.10 0.60 15.44
C GLU A 29 1.80 0.53 14.61
N TYR A 30 1.90 0.79 13.30
CA TYR A 30 0.79 0.65 12.37
C TYR A 30 0.63 -0.80 11.89
N LEU A 31 1.73 -1.50 11.58
CA LEU A 31 1.71 -2.91 11.16
C LEU A 31 1.30 -3.89 12.28
N SER A 32 1.48 -3.50 13.55
CA SER A 32 1.00 -4.26 14.72
C SER A 32 -0.45 -3.96 15.12
N ASN A 33 -1.18 -3.15 14.34
CA ASN A 33 -2.55 -2.68 14.61
C ASN A 33 -2.70 -1.87 15.91
N LYS A 34 -1.60 -1.40 16.52
CA LYS A 34 -1.62 -0.57 17.73
C LYS A 34 -2.19 0.83 17.44
N GLU A 35 -1.88 1.37 16.25
CA GLU A 35 -2.32 2.69 15.81
C GLU A 35 -3.01 2.61 14.44
N PRO A 36 -4.18 3.26 14.23
CA PRO A 36 -4.87 3.24 12.96
C PRO A 36 -4.21 4.18 11.93
N MET A 37 -4.21 3.77 10.66
CA MET A 37 -3.83 4.63 9.53
C MET A 37 -4.77 4.43 8.35
N GLN A 38 -5.08 5.51 7.61
CA GLN A 38 -5.81 5.42 6.35
C GLN A 38 -5.00 4.65 5.30
N SER A 39 -5.61 3.71 4.58
CA SER A 39 -4.93 2.78 3.67
C SER A 39 -4.02 3.46 2.64
N ASP A 40 -4.41 4.61 2.07
CA ASP A 40 -3.56 5.35 1.13
C ASP A 40 -2.33 5.99 1.77
N LYS A 41 -2.41 6.41 3.04
CA LYS A 41 -1.23 6.90 3.79
C LYS A 41 -0.30 5.75 4.12
N LEU A 42 -0.86 4.62 4.55
CA LEU A 42 -0.09 3.41 4.87
C LEU A 42 0.61 2.88 3.62
N LYS A 43 -0.09 2.84 2.48
CA LYS A 43 0.46 2.51 1.16
C LYS A 43 1.72 3.33 0.83
N VAL A 44 1.61 4.66 0.90
CA VAL A 44 2.73 5.57 0.58
C VAL A 44 3.89 5.36 1.54
N ARG A 45 3.60 5.14 2.83
CA ARG A 45 4.62 4.88 3.85
C ARG A 45 5.36 3.56 3.59
N LEU A 46 4.64 2.46 3.37
CA LEU A 46 5.22 1.14 3.11
C LEU A 46 6.01 1.06 1.79
N LEU A 47 5.60 1.81 0.76
CA LEU A 47 6.37 1.97 -0.47
C LEU A 47 7.68 2.74 -0.23
N ASN A 48 7.62 3.88 0.45
CA ASN A 48 8.80 4.70 0.73
C ASN A 48 9.83 3.99 1.64
N GLU A 49 9.37 3.12 2.53
CA GLU A 49 10.21 2.31 3.42
C GLU A 49 10.58 0.92 2.84
N ASN A 50 10.20 0.63 1.59
CA ASN A 50 10.50 -0.63 0.88
C ASN A 50 9.92 -1.91 1.53
N TYR A 51 8.86 -1.78 2.33
CA TYR A 51 8.11 -2.93 2.88
C TYR A 51 7.28 -3.64 1.79
N LEU A 52 6.94 -2.96 0.70
CA LEU A 52 6.19 -3.49 -0.44
C LEU A 52 6.83 -3.00 -1.76
N GLU A 53 6.94 -3.88 -2.75
CA GLU A 53 7.35 -3.49 -4.10
C GLU A 53 6.23 -2.69 -4.81
N PRO A 54 6.53 -1.66 -5.62
CA PRO A 54 5.55 -0.90 -6.40
C PRO A 54 5.03 -1.70 -7.62
N LYS A 55 4.37 -2.83 -7.33
CA LYS A 55 3.92 -3.84 -8.30
C LYS A 55 2.56 -4.40 -7.91
N CYS A 56 1.70 -4.69 -8.89
CA CYS A 56 0.45 -5.37 -8.63
C CYS A 56 0.70 -6.86 -8.28
N SER A 57 0.23 -7.31 -7.12
CA SER A 57 0.41 -8.69 -6.64
C SER A 57 -0.38 -9.73 -7.43
N PHE A 58 -1.30 -9.33 -8.32
CA PHE A 58 -2.05 -10.24 -9.19
C PHE A 58 -1.48 -10.29 -10.61
N CYS A 59 -1.45 -9.16 -11.33
CA CYS A 59 -0.99 -9.14 -12.73
C CYS A 59 0.53 -8.93 -12.89
N GLY A 60 1.26 -8.64 -11.80
CA GLY A 60 2.71 -8.44 -11.83
C GLY A 60 3.19 -7.16 -12.54
N LEU A 61 2.28 -6.36 -13.10
CA LEU A 61 2.63 -5.11 -13.78
C LEU A 61 3.05 -4.02 -12.78
N THR A 62 3.85 -3.07 -13.27
CA THR A 62 4.29 -1.85 -12.57
C THR A 62 3.95 -0.57 -13.34
N ARG A 63 3.61 -0.70 -14.63
CA ARG A 63 3.29 0.40 -15.56
C ARG A 63 1.94 0.18 -16.23
N TRP A 64 1.28 1.26 -16.60
CA TRP A 64 0.04 1.27 -17.37
C TRP A 64 0.15 2.31 -18.47
N LEU A 65 0.06 1.86 -19.73
CA LEU A 65 0.46 2.67 -20.90
C LEU A 65 1.86 3.26 -20.66
N ASP A 66 2.05 4.55 -20.95
CA ASP A 66 3.32 5.26 -20.79
C ASP A 66 3.58 5.76 -19.35
N GLY A 67 2.70 5.43 -18.39
CA GLY A 67 2.78 5.89 -17.00
C GLY A 67 3.14 4.79 -15.98
N GLU A 68 3.46 5.22 -14.76
CA GLU A 68 3.45 4.34 -13.59
C GLU A 68 2.02 3.87 -13.30
N MET A 69 1.85 2.59 -12.95
CA MET A 69 0.52 2.07 -12.69
C MET A 69 0.04 2.54 -11.30
N PRO A 70 -1.15 3.15 -11.18
CA PRO A 70 -1.71 3.44 -9.86
C PRO A 70 -1.93 2.14 -9.09
N LEU A 71 -1.47 2.11 -7.85
CA LEU A 71 -1.66 0.99 -6.92
C LEU A 71 -2.54 1.39 -5.74
N GLN A 72 -3.30 0.43 -5.25
CA GLN A 72 -4.18 0.52 -4.09
C GLN A 72 -3.74 -0.54 -3.07
N LEU A 73 -3.80 -0.20 -1.80
CA LEU A 73 -3.55 -1.14 -0.71
C LEU A 73 -4.82 -1.94 -0.46
N ASP A 74 -4.71 -3.26 -0.56
CA ASP A 74 -5.78 -4.22 -0.34
C ASP A 74 -5.48 -5.08 0.90
N HIS A 75 -6.48 -5.20 1.76
CA HIS A 75 -6.47 -6.06 2.94
C HIS A 75 -7.06 -7.41 2.54
N LYS A 76 -6.26 -8.48 2.53
CA LYS A 76 -6.67 -9.80 1.98
C LYS A 76 -7.92 -10.37 2.64
N ASP A 77 -8.12 -10.09 3.93
CA ASP A 77 -9.30 -10.46 4.72
C ASP A 77 -10.49 -9.48 4.61
N GLY A 78 -10.32 -8.32 3.98
CA GLY A 78 -11.31 -7.24 3.92
C GLY A 78 -11.53 -6.50 5.23
N ASN A 79 -10.64 -6.69 6.21
CA ASN A 79 -10.65 -5.94 7.46
C ASN A 79 -9.64 -4.79 7.38
N LYS A 80 -10.15 -3.57 7.15
CA LYS A 80 -9.34 -2.35 7.09
C LYS A 80 -8.53 -2.03 8.36
N GLU A 81 -8.87 -2.64 9.49
CA GLU A 81 -8.15 -2.49 10.76
C GLU A 81 -7.01 -3.52 10.93
N ASN A 82 -6.89 -4.52 10.04
CA ASN A 82 -5.85 -5.55 10.09
C ASN A 82 -4.67 -5.21 9.16
N ASN A 83 -3.86 -4.25 9.58
CA ASN A 83 -2.68 -3.75 8.89
C ASN A 83 -1.44 -4.66 9.01
N ASN A 84 -1.58 -5.90 9.51
CA ASN A 84 -0.46 -6.85 9.52
C ASN A 84 0.14 -6.99 8.12
N LEU A 85 1.46 -6.87 7.99
CA LEU A 85 2.15 -6.88 6.69
C LEU A 85 1.79 -8.10 5.83
N GLY A 86 1.61 -9.28 6.45
CA GLY A 86 1.18 -10.50 5.79
C GLY A 86 -0.26 -10.47 5.27
N ASN A 87 -1.14 -9.64 5.84
CA ASN A 87 -2.50 -9.40 5.36
C ASN A 87 -2.57 -8.35 4.23
N LEU A 88 -1.55 -7.49 4.09
CA LEU A 88 -1.51 -6.44 3.08
C LEU A 88 -1.01 -6.96 1.71
N ARG A 89 -1.47 -6.32 0.63
CA ARG A 89 -0.90 -6.41 -0.72
C ARG A 89 -1.22 -5.17 -1.54
N LEU A 90 -0.48 -4.96 -2.63
CA LEU A 90 -0.78 -3.89 -3.60
C LEU A 90 -1.47 -4.47 -4.84
N LEU A 91 -2.57 -3.86 -5.24
CA LEU A 91 -3.30 -4.22 -6.46
C LEU A 91 -3.49 -2.97 -7.33
N CYS A 92 -3.47 -3.13 -8.65
CA CYS A 92 -3.96 -2.08 -9.55
C CYS A 92 -5.49 -2.00 -9.50
N PRO A 93 -6.12 -0.86 -9.87
CA PRO A 93 -7.58 -0.69 -9.84
C PRO A 93 -8.36 -1.84 -10.50
N ASN A 94 -7.87 -2.34 -11.63
CA ASN A 94 -8.54 -3.40 -12.40
C ASN A 94 -8.49 -4.75 -11.65
N CYS A 95 -7.33 -5.13 -11.10
CA CYS A 95 -7.21 -6.34 -10.29
C CYS A 95 -7.92 -6.21 -8.93
N HIS A 96 -7.93 -5.01 -8.35
CA HIS A 96 -8.61 -4.75 -7.08
C HIS A 96 -10.12 -4.83 -7.24
N ALA A 97 -10.68 -4.34 -8.35
CA ALA A 97 -12.10 -4.50 -8.69
C ALA A 97 -12.56 -5.97 -8.79
N LEU A 98 -11.65 -6.94 -8.87
CA LEU A 98 -11.97 -8.37 -8.89
C LEU A 98 -11.87 -9.03 -7.50
N THR A 99 -11.42 -8.34 -6.44
CA THR A 99 -11.40 -8.94 -5.10
C THR A 99 -12.82 -9.01 -4.55
N PRO A 100 -13.22 -10.09 -3.84
CA PRO A 100 -14.53 -10.19 -3.21
C PRO A 100 -14.84 -8.98 -2.30
N GLN A 101 -13.83 -8.47 -1.61
CA GLN A 101 -13.92 -7.42 -0.60
C GLN A 101 -14.04 -5.99 -1.18
N TYR A 102 -13.79 -5.78 -2.48
CA TYR A 102 -13.70 -4.46 -3.09
C TYR A 102 -14.94 -3.58 -2.87
N ARG A 103 -14.75 -2.46 -2.14
CA ARG A 103 -15.80 -1.47 -1.82
C ARG A 103 -17.07 -2.04 -1.16
N LEU A 104 -17.00 -3.19 -0.49
CA LEU A 104 -18.15 -3.67 0.30
C LEU A 104 -18.36 -2.82 1.54
N LYS A 105 -19.62 -2.43 1.78
CA LYS A 105 -20.08 -1.98 3.10
C LYS A 105 -20.33 -3.21 3.97
N ASN A 106 -20.21 -3.06 5.29
CA ASN A 106 -20.28 -4.18 6.25
C ASN A 106 -21.57 -5.02 6.14
N GLU A 107 -22.68 -4.40 5.73
CA GLU A 107 -24.00 -5.03 5.56
C GLU A 107 -24.13 -5.91 4.31
N HIS A 108 -23.17 -5.86 3.38
CA HIS A 108 -23.17 -6.61 2.13
C HIS A 108 -21.87 -7.40 1.93
N LYS A 109 -21.21 -7.81 3.03
CA LYS A 109 -20.03 -8.70 3.01
C LYS A 109 -20.40 -10.10 2.49
N GLY A 110 -20.60 -10.21 1.17
CA GLY A 110 -21.03 -11.42 0.46
C GLY A 110 -21.23 -11.17 -1.05
N ASP A 111 -21.95 -10.10 -1.42
CA ASP A 111 -22.48 -9.89 -2.79
C ASP A 111 -22.09 -8.54 -3.39
N THR A 112 -22.12 -8.41 -4.72
CA THR A 112 -21.40 -7.29 -5.35
C THR A 112 -22.02 -6.70 -6.64
N TYR A 113 -21.51 -6.88 -7.87
CA TYR A 113 -21.90 -6.18 -9.12
C TYR A 113 -21.98 -6.95 -10.50
N SER A 114 -21.25 -8.04 -10.79
CA SER A 114 -21.34 -8.88 -12.03
C SER A 114 -21.92 -10.30 -11.86
N ASN A 115 -21.95 -10.91 -10.65
CA ASN A 115 -23.14 -11.71 -10.31
C ASN A 115 -24.32 -10.74 -10.00
N ARG A 116 -24.52 -9.74 -10.87
CA ARG A 116 -25.81 -9.12 -11.19
C ARG A 116 -26.20 -9.45 -12.63
N ASP A 117 -25.22 -9.61 -13.53
CA ASP A 117 -25.38 -10.23 -14.86
C ASP A 117 -25.48 -11.77 -14.80
N ASN A 118 -25.25 -12.31 -13.61
CA ASN A 118 -25.49 -13.69 -13.18
C ASN A 118 -26.22 -13.54 -11.81
N PRO A 119 -27.46 -14.01 -11.58
CA PRO A 119 -28.29 -13.55 -10.45
C PRO A 119 -27.85 -13.94 -8.99
N ASN A 120 -26.55 -14.03 -8.67
CA ASN A 120 -25.96 -14.73 -7.51
C ASN A 120 -24.83 -14.00 -6.66
N GLY A 121 -24.59 -12.68 -6.65
CA GLY A 121 -23.54 -11.95 -5.81
C GLY A 121 -21.97 -12.04 -6.04
N ASN A 122 -21.34 -11.24 -6.94
CA ASN A 122 -19.88 -10.96 -7.21
C ASN A 122 -19.73 -9.85 -8.31
N ARG A 123 -18.56 -9.40 -8.87
CA ARG A 123 -18.25 -7.94 -9.23
C ARG A 123 -18.01 -7.39 -10.68
N ALA A 124 -18.43 -6.12 -10.93
CA ALA A 124 -18.09 -5.17 -12.03
C ALA A 124 -17.83 -3.73 -11.49
#